data_AF-A0A8S1CNJ3-F1
#
_entry.id   AF-A0A8S1CNJ3-F1
#
_cell.length_a   1.000
_cell.length_b   1.000
_cell.length_c   1.000
_cell.angle_alpha   90.00
_cell.angle_beta   90.00
_cell.angle_gamma   90.00
#
_symmetry.space_group_name_H-M   'P 1'
#
loop_
_entity.id
_entity.type
_entity.pdbx_description
1 polymer ?
#
loop_
_entity_poly.entity_id
_entity_poly.type
_entity_poly.pdbx_seq_one_letter_code
_entity_poly.pdbx_strand_id
1 'polypeptide(L)'
;MNFLVGNILEFCSNFSNTVLVFPCSEGHVTCLDCFRQYCSSRLRERRFHSDKNLGYTLPCPAGCDNSFIEETHHFRLLSEEEYAQYQRFGAEEFVLQAGGVLCPQPGCGMGILVDGGCTKVACVNGCGFVFCKNCLQGYHIGECQDVEIGATALEQPSYSVDPGRAAQARWDEASKVAIKVTTKPCPKCRTPTERDGGCMHMICTRPQCGFHWCWVCQTPWSRDCMGSHWFG
;
A
#
# COMPACT_ATOMS: atom_id res chain seq x y z
N MET A 1 13.54 -3.09 -36.52
CA MET A 1 13.84 -2.39 -35.26
C MET A 1 12.54 -1.77 -34.76
N ASN A 2 11.70 -2.54 -34.06
CA ASN A 2 10.45 -2.04 -33.50
C ASN A 2 10.55 -2.17 -31.98
N PHE A 3 10.65 -1.03 -31.32
CA PHE A 3 10.74 -0.91 -29.88
C PHE A 3 9.43 -1.37 -29.23
N LEU A 4 9.59 -2.16 -28.16
CA LEU A 4 8.57 -2.84 -27.40
C LEU A 4 7.63 -1.83 -26.72
N VAL A 5 6.32 -2.09 -26.82
CA VAL A 5 5.27 -1.40 -26.08
C VAL A 5 5.40 -1.82 -24.62
N GLY A 6 6.14 -1.05 -23.83
CA GLY A 6 6.21 -1.21 -22.38
C GLY A 6 5.02 -0.52 -21.72
N ASN A 7 4.43 -1.18 -20.72
CA ASN A 7 3.31 -0.66 -19.94
C ASN A 7 3.67 0.74 -19.40
N ILE A 8 2.85 1.73 -19.78
CA ILE A 8 2.97 3.10 -19.31
C ILE A 8 2.51 3.09 -17.85
N LEU A 9 3.44 3.39 -16.94
CA LEU A 9 3.19 3.45 -15.50
C LEU A 9 2.40 4.71 -15.18
N GLU A 10 1.43 4.58 -14.26
CA GLU A 10 0.36 5.54 -13.95
C GLU A 10 0.84 6.99 -13.70
N PHE A 11 2.10 7.17 -13.26
CA PHE A 11 2.63 8.46 -12.81
C PHE A 11 3.94 8.90 -13.49
N CYS A 12 4.66 8.00 -14.16
CA CYS A 12 5.97 8.31 -14.75
C CYS A 12 6.20 7.52 -16.04
N SER A 13 6.81 8.16 -17.04
CA SER A 13 7.20 7.51 -18.31
C SER A 13 8.42 6.59 -18.19
N ASN A 14 8.88 6.31 -16.97
CA ASN A 14 10.05 5.49 -16.69
C ASN A 14 9.66 4.02 -16.56
N PHE A 15 10.28 3.16 -17.35
CA PHE A 15 10.13 1.71 -17.23
C PHE A 15 10.81 1.19 -15.96
N SER A 16 10.07 0.45 -15.14
CA SER A 16 10.61 -0.27 -13.97
C SER A 16 10.35 -1.77 -14.13
N ASN A 17 11.35 -2.59 -13.81
CA ASN A 17 11.22 -4.06 -13.81
C ASN A 17 10.35 -4.57 -12.66
N THR A 18 10.24 -3.79 -11.58
CA THR A 18 9.42 -4.11 -10.41
C THR A 18 8.34 -3.05 -10.25
N VAL A 19 7.11 -3.50 -10.16
CA VAL A 19 5.92 -2.65 -10.06
C VAL A 19 5.03 -3.16 -8.92
N LEU A 20 4.26 -2.26 -8.33
CA LEU A 20 3.21 -2.59 -7.38
C LEU A 20 1.88 -2.60 -8.13
N VAL A 21 1.12 -3.67 -7.97
CA VAL A 21 -0.23 -3.82 -8.52
C VAL A 21 -1.22 -3.65 -7.37
N PHE A 22 -2.13 -2.69 -7.48
CA PHE A 22 -3.16 -2.47 -6.47
C PHE A 22 -4.22 -3.58 -6.52
N PRO A 23 -4.82 -3.97 -5.38
CA PRO A 23 -5.86 -5.00 -5.32
C PRO A 23 -7.23 -4.45 -5.76
N CYS A 24 -7.30 -3.79 -6.92
CA CYS A 24 -8.54 -3.29 -7.51
C CYS A 24 -8.94 -4.11 -8.74
N SER A 25 -10.21 -4.01 -9.17
CA SER A 25 -10.74 -4.77 -10.32
C SER A 25 -9.96 -4.52 -11.62
N GLU A 26 -9.48 -3.28 -11.80
CA GLU A 26 -8.72 -2.86 -12.98
C GLU A 26 -7.22 -3.16 -12.87
N GLY A 27 -6.76 -3.66 -11.71
CA GLY A 27 -5.36 -3.98 -11.46
C GLY A 27 -4.41 -2.82 -11.72
N HIS A 28 -4.70 -1.61 -11.24
CA HIS A 28 -3.85 -0.45 -11.50
C HIS A 28 -2.40 -0.66 -11.04
N VAL A 29 -1.45 -0.14 -11.81
CA VAL A 29 -0.02 -0.42 -11.65
C VAL A 29 0.78 0.85 -11.45
N THR A 30 1.62 0.87 -10.41
CA THR A 30 2.58 1.95 -10.15
C THR A 30 4.00 1.42 -10.03
N CYS A 31 5.00 2.24 -10.38
CA CYS A 31 6.39 1.94 -10.01
C CYS A 31 6.62 2.22 -8.52
N LEU A 32 7.71 1.68 -7.97
CA LEU A 32 8.04 1.83 -6.55
C LEU A 32 8.29 3.29 -6.14
N ASP A 33 8.88 4.11 -7.01
CA ASP A 33 9.17 5.51 -6.69
C ASP A 33 7.89 6.35 -6.65
N CYS A 34 6.97 6.13 -7.59
CA CYS A 34 5.66 6.79 -7.58
C CYS A 34 4.80 6.29 -6.41
N PHE A 35 4.93 5.01 -6.02
CA PHE A 35 4.27 4.49 -4.83
C PHE A 35 4.77 5.18 -3.55
N ARG A 36 6.10 5.38 -3.42
CA ARG A 36 6.68 6.14 -2.30
C ARG A 36 6.15 7.57 -2.28
N GLN A 37 6.18 8.27 -3.41
CA GLN A 37 5.68 9.65 -3.50
C GLN A 37 4.19 9.75 -3.14
N TYR A 38 3.38 8.80 -3.60
CA TYR A 38 1.97 8.69 -3.23
C TYR A 38 1.80 8.55 -1.71
N CYS A 39 2.50 7.59 -1.10
CA CYS A 39 2.46 7.38 0.34
C CYS A 39 2.95 8.62 1.11
N SER A 40 4.08 9.22 0.75
CA SER A 40 4.64 10.41 1.39
C SER A 40 3.69 11.62 1.32
N SER A 41 3.06 11.85 0.16
CA SER A 41 2.08 12.93 -0.01
C SER A 41 0.86 12.71 0.90
N ARG A 42 0.27 11.50 0.87
CA ARG A 42 -0.89 11.17 1.71
C ARG A 42 -0.58 11.18 3.20
N LEU A 43 0.65 10.80 3.58
CA LEU A 43 1.09 10.84 4.96
C LEU A 43 1.19 12.28 5.46
N ARG A 44 1.79 13.17 4.66
CA ARG A 44 1.93 14.59 4.98
C ARG A 44 0.57 15.29 5.09
N GLU A 45 -0.36 14.93 4.21
CA GLU A 45 -1.73 15.47 4.19
C GLU A 45 -2.66 14.84 5.25
N ARG A 46 -2.20 13.85 6.03
CA ARG A 46 -3.04 13.01 6.92
C ARG A 46 -4.27 12.41 6.20
N ARG A 47 -4.07 11.91 4.98
CA ARG A 47 -5.12 11.28 4.13
C ARG A 47 -4.98 9.77 4.00
N PHE A 48 -4.35 9.12 4.97
CA PHE A 48 -4.45 7.68 5.13
C PHE A 48 -5.81 7.32 5.72
N HIS A 49 -6.29 6.13 5.41
CA HIS A 49 -7.57 5.62 5.88
C HIS A 49 -7.36 4.67 7.05
N SER A 50 -8.09 4.86 8.14
CA SER A 50 -8.14 3.91 9.25
C SER A 50 -9.30 2.94 9.04
N ASP A 51 -8.96 1.72 8.62
CA ASP A 51 -9.86 0.58 8.50
C ASP A 51 -9.80 -0.31 9.75
N LYS A 52 -10.94 -0.91 10.13
CA LYS A 52 -11.06 -1.70 11.36
C LYS A 52 -10.24 -3.00 11.33
N ASN A 53 -10.07 -3.60 10.16
CA ASN A 53 -9.42 -4.89 9.99
C ASN A 53 -7.99 -4.75 9.48
N LEU A 54 -7.75 -3.79 8.58
CA LEU A 54 -6.46 -3.56 7.95
C LEU A 54 -5.60 -2.53 8.69
N GLY A 55 -6.20 -1.74 9.58
CA GLY A 55 -5.52 -0.63 10.25
C GLY A 55 -5.36 0.57 9.33
N TYR A 56 -4.21 1.25 9.44
CA TYR A 56 -3.95 2.49 8.71
C TYR A 56 -3.39 2.19 7.32
N THR A 57 -4.13 2.50 6.26
CA THR A 57 -3.80 2.06 4.90
C THR A 57 -4.20 3.08 3.83
N LEU A 58 -3.87 2.79 2.57
CA LEU A 58 -4.21 3.60 1.41
C LEU A 58 -4.95 2.78 0.35
N PRO A 59 -5.92 3.39 -0.37
CA PRO A 59 -6.57 2.78 -1.51
C PRO A 59 -5.72 2.93 -2.78
N CYS A 60 -6.24 2.41 -3.89
CA CYS A 60 -5.73 2.73 -5.22
C CYS A 60 -5.84 4.25 -5.48
N PRO A 61 -4.79 4.91 -5.99
CA PRO A 61 -4.79 6.34 -6.26
C PRO A 61 -5.86 6.76 -7.28
N ALA A 62 -6.25 5.87 -8.20
CA ALA A 62 -7.33 6.08 -9.16
C ALA A 62 -8.74 6.13 -8.52
N GLY A 63 -8.87 5.93 -7.21
CA GLY A 63 -10.15 6.02 -6.50
C GLY A 63 -11.05 4.80 -6.71
N CYS A 64 -10.47 3.64 -6.98
CA CYS A 64 -11.24 2.40 -7.12
C CYS A 64 -11.83 1.93 -5.79
N ASP A 65 -13.02 1.34 -5.84
CA ASP A 65 -13.63 0.68 -4.69
C ASP A 65 -12.83 -0.56 -4.24
N ASN A 66 -12.93 -0.90 -2.95
CA ASN A 66 -12.33 -2.10 -2.33
C ASN A 66 -10.84 -2.31 -2.66
N SER A 67 -10.09 -1.22 -2.75
CA SER A 67 -8.71 -1.23 -3.26
C SER A 67 -7.64 -0.98 -2.20
N PHE A 68 -7.99 -1.15 -0.93
CA PHE A 68 -7.07 -0.95 0.19
C PHE A 68 -5.93 -1.95 0.17
N ILE A 69 -4.73 -1.46 0.46
CA ILE A 69 -3.56 -2.33 0.62
C ILE A 69 -3.71 -3.11 1.93
N GLU A 70 -3.78 -4.44 1.83
CA GLU A 70 -3.98 -5.30 2.99
C GLU A 70 -2.69 -5.50 3.81
N GLU A 71 -1.55 -5.64 3.13
CA GLU A 71 -0.27 -5.89 3.78
C GLU A 71 0.47 -4.57 4.08
N THR A 72 0.35 -4.11 5.32
CA THR A 72 0.96 -2.87 5.81
C THR A 72 2.49 -2.82 5.70
N HIS A 73 3.18 -3.96 5.60
CA HIS A 73 4.63 -3.97 5.42
C HIS A 73 5.08 -3.35 4.08
N HIS A 74 4.20 -3.19 3.10
CA HIS A 74 4.49 -2.42 1.88
C HIS A 74 4.88 -0.96 2.20
N PHE A 75 4.37 -0.39 3.30
CA PHE A 75 4.73 0.97 3.71
C PHE A 75 6.16 1.08 4.26
N ARG A 76 6.87 -0.03 4.50
CA ARG A 76 8.32 0.00 4.76
C ARG A 76 9.16 0.44 3.56
N LEU A 77 8.55 0.60 2.39
CA LEU A 77 9.20 1.24 1.24
C LEU A 77 9.43 2.74 1.43
N LEU A 78 8.74 3.38 2.39
CA LEU A 78 9.00 4.74 2.84
C LEU A 78 10.37 4.85 3.53
N SER A 79 10.84 6.08 3.74
CA SER A 79 12.01 6.31 4.61
C SER A 79 11.72 5.91 6.06
N GLU A 80 12.76 5.68 6.87
CA GLU A 80 12.59 5.33 8.29
C GLU A 80 11.82 6.40 9.06
N GLU A 81 12.09 7.67 8.77
CA GLU A 81 11.39 8.82 9.38
C GLU A 81 9.90 8.84 9.03
N GLU A 82 9.57 8.65 7.75
CA GLU A 82 8.18 8.60 7.28
C GLU A 82 7.46 7.36 7.79
N TYR A 83 8.12 6.20 7.87
CA TYR A 83 7.52 5.00 8.40
C TYR A 83 7.24 5.13 9.91
N ALA A 84 8.15 5.72 10.69
CA ALA A 84 7.91 6.03 12.08
C ALA A 84 6.74 7.03 12.25
N GLN A 85 6.66 8.03 11.37
CA GLN A 85 5.53 8.97 11.34
C GLN A 85 4.21 8.27 10.98
N TYR A 86 4.21 7.34 10.03
CA TYR A 86 3.07 6.50 9.67
C TYR A 86 2.58 5.68 10.86
N GLN A 87 3.48 5.00 11.58
CA GLN A 87 3.13 4.22 12.76
C GLN A 87 2.52 5.10 13.86
N ARG A 88 3.10 6.28 14.10
CA ARG A 88 2.57 7.24 15.07
C ARG A 88 1.17 7.72 14.66
N PHE A 89 0.98 8.12 13.41
CA PHE A 89 -0.33 8.60 12.92
C PHE A 89 -1.38 7.48 12.96
N GLY A 90 -1.03 6.24 12.62
CA GLY A 90 -1.94 5.11 12.76
C GLY A 90 -2.39 4.89 14.21
N ALA A 91 -1.47 5.01 15.17
CA ALA A 91 -1.80 4.92 16.59
C ALA A 91 -2.67 6.11 17.08
N GLU A 92 -2.37 7.32 16.62
CA GLU A 92 -3.17 8.53 16.91
C GLU A 92 -4.61 8.38 16.41
N GLU A 93 -4.78 7.99 15.14
CA GLU A 93 -6.11 7.81 14.53
C GLU A 93 -6.92 6.71 15.21
N PHE A 94 -6.28 5.60 15.61
CA PHE A 94 -6.95 4.57 16.40
C PHE A 94 -7.48 5.10 17.73
N VAL A 95 -6.67 5.88 18.47
CA VAL A 95 -7.08 6.49 19.74
C VAL A 95 -8.28 7.42 19.54
N LEU A 96 -8.25 8.24 18.49
CA LEU A 96 -9.34 9.16 18.17
C LEU A 96 -10.62 8.40 17.79
N GLN A 97 -10.53 7.36 16.95
CA GLN A 97 -11.68 6.52 16.58
C GLN A 97 -12.27 5.75 17.77
N ALA A 98 -11.46 5.42 18.77
CA ALA A 98 -11.91 4.81 20.02
C ALA A 98 -12.52 5.81 21.02
N GLY A 99 -12.66 7.09 20.66
CA GLY A 99 -13.22 8.14 21.52
C GLY A 99 -12.25 8.71 22.56
N GLY A 100 -10.96 8.41 22.40
CA GLY A 100 -9.86 8.99 23.14
C GLY A 100 -9.50 10.40 22.65
N VAL A 101 -8.41 10.95 23.19
CA VAL A 101 -7.88 12.28 22.84
C VAL A 101 -6.37 12.25 22.76
N LEU A 102 -5.80 13.18 21.98
CA LEU A 102 -4.36 13.40 21.95
C LEU A 102 -3.99 14.55 22.89
N CYS A 103 -2.84 14.43 23.55
CA CYS A 103 -2.31 15.49 24.39
C CYS A 103 -1.99 16.74 23.53
N PRO A 104 -2.58 17.92 23.84
CA PRO A 104 -2.46 19.12 23.01
C PRO A 104 -1.12 19.85 23.17
N GLN A 105 -0.29 19.46 24.13
CA GLN A 105 1.01 20.09 24.34
C GLN A 105 1.92 19.92 23.11
N PRO A 106 2.52 21.02 22.60
CA PRO A 106 3.50 20.96 21.53
C PRO A 106 4.63 19.98 21.86
N GLY A 107 4.91 19.07 20.93
CA GLY A 107 5.96 18.06 21.10
C GLY A 107 5.58 16.85 21.97
N CYS A 108 4.36 16.78 22.53
CA CYS A 108 3.89 15.59 23.26
C CYS A 108 3.03 14.67 22.39
N GLY A 109 1.79 15.06 22.07
CA GLY A 109 0.89 14.29 21.20
C GLY A 109 0.52 12.89 21.69
N MET A 110 0.74 12.54 22.97
CA MET A 110 0.38 11.22 23.49
C MET A 110 -1.12 10.94 23.34
N GLY A 111 -1.47 9.79 22.79
CA GLY A 111 -2.84 9.30 22.74
C GLY A 111 -3.31 8.72 24.07
N ILE A 112 -4.47 9.17 24.55
CA ILE A 112 -5.05 8.82 25.84
C ILE A 112 -6.48 8.34 25.62
N LEU A 113 -6.76 7.10 26.01
CA LEU A 113 -8.14 6.59 26.11
C LEU A 113 -8.72 7.06 27.44
N VAL A 114 -9.86 7.75 27.37
CA VAL A 114 -10.51 8.38 28.53
C VAL A 114 -11.85 7.72 28.75
N ASP A 115 -12.13 7.33 30.00
CA ASP A 115 -13.41 6.75 30.38
C ASP A 115 -14.59 7.71 30.08
N GLY A 116 -15.75 7.12 29.76
CA GLY A 116 -16.96 7.87 29.46
C GLY A 116 -17.38 8.75 30.63
N GLY A 117 -17.53 10.06 30.39
CA GLY A 117 -17.98 11.03 31.38
C GLY A 117 -16.88 11.84 32.07
N CYS A 118 -15.59 11.51 31.86
CA CYS A 118 -14.49 12.30 32.41
C CYS A 118 -14.11 13.47 31.48
N THR A 119 -14.19 14.70 31.99
CA THR A 119 -13.74 15.91 31.29
C THR A 119 -12.30 16.29 31.63
N LYS A 120 -11.81 15.90 32.81
CA LYS A 120 -10.43 16.12 33.25
C LYS A 120 -9.52 15.01 32.74
N VAL A 121 -8.56 15.35 31.89
CA VAL A 121 -7.58 14.41 31.33
C VAL A 121 -6.19 14.80 31.80
N ALA A 122 -5.40 13.83 32.26
CA ALA A 122 -4.00 14.03 32.65
C ALA A 122 -3.08 13.19 31.75
N CYS A 123 -2.05 13.83 31.20
CA CYS A 123 -1.03 13.18 30.37
C CYS A 123 0.02 12.45 31.24
N VAL A 124 -0.41 11.39 31.95
CA VAL A 124 0.37 10.76 33.03
C VAL A 124 1.70 10.17 32.56
N ASN A 125 1.71 9.49 31.41
CA ASN A 125 2.91 8.83 30.86
C ASN A 125 3.71 9.72 29.90
N GLY A 126 3.48 11.04 29.92
CA GLY A 126 4.00 11.97 28.92
C GLY A 126 4.50 13.25 29.57
N CYS A 127 3.92 14.39 29.17
CA CYS A 127 4.37 15.69 29.68
C CYS A 127 3.73 16.10 31.02
N GLY A 128 2.79 15.31 31.57
CA GLY A 128 2.09 15.63 32.81
C GLY A 128 1.02 16.73 32.69
N PHE A 129 0.79 17.29 31.50
CA PHE A 129 -0.22 18.33 31.29
C PHE A 129 -1.63 17.83 31.59
N VAL A 130 -2.41 18.67 32.27
CA VAL A 130 -3.79 18.38 32.67
C VAL A 130 -4.73 19.32 31.92
N PHE A 131 -5.61 18.74 31.10
CA PHE A 131 -6.43 19.47 30.14
C PHE A 131 -7.89 19.01 30.13
N CYS A 132 -8.75 19.85 29.58
CA CYS A 132 -10.15 19.55 29.35
C CYS A 132 -10.30 18.72 28.06
N LYS A 133 -11.01 17.59 28.13
CA LYS A 133 -11.30 16.70 27.00
C LYS A 133 -11.99 17.43 25.84
N ASN A 134 -12.84 18.41 26.15
CA ASN A 134 -13.74 19.02 25.16
C ASN A 134 -13.09 20.16 24.38
N CYS A 135 -12.40 21.08 25.05
CA CYS A 135 -11.76 22.24 24.39
C CYS A 135 -10.25 22.09 24.18
N LEU A 136 -9.65 21.01 24.71
CA LEU A 136 -8.21 20.74 24.66
C LEU A 136 -7.32 21.86 25.27
N GLN A 137 -7.90 22.72 26.10
CA GLN A 137 -7.18 23.73 26.90
C GLN A 137 -6.87 23.20 28.31
N GLY A 138 -6.10 23.96 29.10
CA GLY A 138 -5.87 23.65 30.51
C GLY A 138 -7.17 23.36 31.27
N TYR A 139 -7.14 22.37 32.17
CA TYR A 139 -8.36 21.94 32.87
C TYR A 139 -9.02 23.09 33.64
N HIS A 140 -10.35 23.18 33.52
CA HIS A 140 -11.17 24.21 34.15
C HIS A 140 -12.44 23.59 34.75
N ILE A 141 -13.07 24.35 35.65
CA ILE A 141 -14.38 24.03 36.23
C ILE A 141 -15.39 25.01 35.62
N GLY A 142 -16.46 24.50 35.03
CA GLY A 142 -17.45 25.30 34.29
C GLY A 142 -17.40 25.05 32.78
N GLU A 143 -18.13 25.88 32.02
CA GLU A 143 -18.26 25.74 30.56
C GLU A 143 -16.93 26.01 29.83
N CYS A 144 -16.76 25.38 28.66
CA CYS A 144 -15.63 25.67 27.79
C CYS A 144 -15.83 27.04 27.15
N GLN A 145 -14.78 27.86 27.12
CA GLN A 145 -14.77 29.08 26.32
C GLN A 145 -14.46 28.71 24.86
N ASP A 146 -15.31 29.15 23.93
CA ASP A 146 -15.07 28.98 22.51
C ASP A 146 -13.80 29.72 22.11
N VAL A 147 -12.78 28.96 21.71
CA VAL A 147 -11.64 29.50 20.98
C VAL A 147 -11.87 29.11 19.54
N GLU A 148 -12.01 30.09 18.64
CA GLU A 148 -12.13 29.87 17.21
C GLU A 148 -10.89 29.10 16.72
N ILE A 149 -10.99 27.78 16.61
CA ILE A 149 -9.98 26.96 15.95
C ILE A 149 -10.21 27.18 14.46
N GLY A 150 -9.39 28.06 13.86
CA GLY A 150 -9.47 28.40 12.44
C GLY A 150 -9.54 27.14 11.59
N ALA A 151 -10.66 26.98 10.88
CA ALA A 151 -10.85 25.97 9.87
C ALA A 151 -9.73 26.10 8.84
N THR A 152 -8.78 25.16 8.83
CA THR A 152 -7.76 25.11 7.81
C THR A 152 -8.43 24.84 6.47
N ALA A 153 -8.08 25.68 5.50
CA ALA A 153 -8.64 25.74 4.17
C ALA A 153 -8.65 24.35 3.51
N LEU A 154 -9.68 24.11 2.69
CA LEU A 154 -9.76 22.98 1.75
C LEU A 154 -8.59 23.11 0.74
N GLU A 155 -7.42 22.62 1.13
CA GLU A 155 -6.25 22.56 0.26
C GLU A 155 -6.45 21.45 -0.79
N GLN A 156 -6.24 21.85 -2.04
CA GLN A 156 -6.28 20.93 -3.18
C GLN A 156 -5.26 19.81 -2.98
N PRO A 157 -5.58 18.56 -3.36
CA PRO A 157 -4.65 17.45 -3.21
C PRO A 157 -3.34 17.75 -3.95
N SER A 158 -2.20 17.64 -3.25
CA SER A 158 -0.87 17.80 -3.88
C SER A 158 -0.55 16.65 -4.84
N TYR A 159 -1.30 15.56 -4.74
CA TYR A 159 -1.22 14.39 -5.59
C TYR A 159 -2.46 14.27 -6.48
N SER A 160 -2.28 14.51 -7.78
CA SER A 160 -3.33 14.41 -8.80
C SER A 160 -3.08 13.24 -9.75
N VAL A 161 -4.13 12.49 -10.04
CA VAL A 161 -4.11 11.36 -10.99
C VAL A 161 -4.70 11.85 -12.31
N ASP A 162 -4.01 11.63 -13.42
CA ASP A 162 -4.54 11.90 -14.76
C ASP A 162 -5.47 10.74 -15.17
N PRO A 163 -6.77 11.00 -15.43
CA PRO A 163 -7.74 9.96 -15.80
C PRO A 163 -7.36 9.17 -17.05
N GLY A 164 -6.68 9.80 -18.02
CA GLY A 164 -6.21 9.15 -19.24
C GLY A 164 -5.04 8.19 -18.97
N ARG A 165 -4.20 8.48 -17.97
CA ARG A 165 -3.12 7.58 -17.53
C ARG A 165 -3.63 6.42 -16.69
N ALA A 166 -4.61 6.68 -15.81
CA ALA A 166 -5.26 5.62 -15.05
C ALA A 166 -5.88 4.56 -15.97
N ALA A 167 -6.53 4.98 -17.06
CA ALA A 167 -7.08 4.06 -18.06
C ALA A 167 -6.01 3.20 -18.78
N GLN A 168 -4.77 3.67 -18.89
CA GLN A 168 -3.67 2.96 -19.55
C GLN A 168 -2.83 2.12 -18.59
N ALA A 169 -2.81 2.46 -17.30
CA ALA A 169 -2.01 1.80 -16.28
C ALA A 169 -2.74 0.63 -15.61
N ARG A 170 -3.46 -0.15 -16.41
CA ARG A 170 -4.19 -1.33 -15.96
C ARG A 170 -3.34 -2.57 -16.15
N TRP A 171 -3.36 -3.46 -15.17
CA TRP A 171 -2.87 -4.83 -15.34
C TRP A 171 -3.92 -5.64 -16.10
N ASP A 172 -4.23 -5.23 -17.33
CA ASP A 172 -5.18 -5.92 -18.19
C ASP A 172 -4.55 -7.16 -18.85
N GLU A 173 -5.38 -8.14 -19.19
CA GLU A 173 -5.03 -9.30 -20.03
C GLU A 173 -4.37 -8.87 -21.37
N ALA A 174 -4.57 -7.61 -21.80
CA ALA A 174 -3.91 -7.03 -22.97
C ALA A 174 -2.38 -6.86 -22.79
N SER A 175 -1.87 -6.69 -21.58
CA SER A 175 -0.42 -6.73 -21.30
C SER A 175 0.13 -8.15 -21.26
N LYS A 176 -0.72 -9.19 -21.31
CA LYS A 176 -0.29 -10.58 -21.60
C LYS A 176 0.08 -10.78 -23.08
N VAL A 177 -0.07 -9.75 -23.92
CA VAL A 177 0.49 -9.72 -25.28
C VAL A 177 1.96 -9.26 -25.27
N ALA A 178 2.64 -9.23 -24.12
CA ALA A 178 4.07 -9.53 -24.10
C ALA A 178 4.22 -11.03 -24.41
N ILE A 179 4.14 -11.39 -25.71
CA ILE A 179 4.15 -12.75 -26.28
C ILE A 179 4.11 -13.79 -25.16
N LYS A 180 2.91 -14.08 -24.66
CA LYS A 180 2.66 -15.30 -23.87
C LYS A 180 3.23 -16.40 -24.75
N VAL A 181 4.49 -16.79 -24.52
CA VAL A 181 5.06 -18.00 -25.09
C VAL A 181 4.31 -19.06 -24.33
N THR A 182 3.05 -19.30 -24.71
CA THR A 182 2.17 -20.29 -24.09
C THR A 182 2.85 -21.63 -24.14
N THR A 183 3.73 -21.82 -25.12
CA THR A 183 4.42 -23.06 -25.41
C THR A 183 5.94 -22.89 -25.36
N LYS A 184 6.61 -23.51 -24.40
CA LYS A 184 8.09 -23.64 -24.35
C LYS A 184 8.51 -25.10 -24.57
N PRO A 185 9.63 -25.36 -25.26
CA PRO A 185 10.11 -26.72 -25.45
C PRO A 185 10.69 -27.30 -24.15
N CYS A 186 10.37 -28.56 -23.83
CA CYS A 186 10.98 -29.27 -22.72
C CYS A 186 12.52 -29.28 -22.85
N PRO A 187 13.31 -28.92 -21.82
CA PRO A 187 14.77 -28.88 -21.90
C PRO A 187 15.42 -30.24 -22.22
N LYS A 188 14.76 -31.35 -21.85
CA LYS A 188 15.27 -32.72 -22.08
C LYS A 188 14.92 -33.28 -23.45
N CYS A 189 13.67 -33.12 -23.91
CA CYS A 189 13.18 -33.81 -25.11
C CYS A 189 12.63 -32.88 -26.21
N ARG A 190 12.68 -31.56 -25.97
CA ARG A 190 12.23 -30.49 -26.86
C ARG A 190 10.75 -30.52 -27.25
N THR A 191 9.95 -31.42 -26.68
CA THR A 191 8.51 -31.46 -26.89
C THR A 191 7.89 -30.12 -26.46
N PRO A 192 7.13 -29.46 -27.36
CA PRO A 192 6.41 -28.24 -27.02
C PRO A 192 5.49 -28.50 -25.84
N THR A 193 5.63 -27.71 -24.78
CA THR A 193 4.86 -27.85 -23.54
C THR A 193 4.13 -26.55 -23.29
N GLU A 194 2.81 -26.64 -23.15
CA GLU A 194 1.97 -25.48 -22.82
C GLU A 194 1.90 -25.28 -21.30
N ARG A 195 1.92 -24.02 -20.85
CA ARG A 195 1.71 -23.67 -19.44
C ARG A 195 0.24 -23.38 -19.20
N ASP A 196 -0.43 -24.29 -18.50
CA ASP A 196 -1.81 -24.12 -18.03
C ASP A 196 -1.80 -23.86 -16.51
N GLY A 197 -1.90 -22.58 -16.13
CA GLY A 197 -1.91 -22.13 -14.74
C GLY A 197 -0.71 -21.28 -14.29
N GLY A 198 -0.65 -21.03 -12.97
CA GLY A 198 0.34 -20.13 -12.35
C GLY A 198 1.57 -20.81 -11.74
N CYS A 199 1.72 -22.14 -11.85
CA CYS A 199 2.89 -22.85 -11.32
C CYS A 199 4.05 -22.86 -12.32
N MET A 200 5.26 -22.56 -11.88
CA MET A 200 6.47 -22.61 -12.71
C MET A 200 7.14 -23.99 -12.75
N HIS A 201 6.64 -24.95 -11.98
CA HIS A 201 7.11 -26.34 -11.98
C HIS A 201 6.36 -27.15 -13.04
N MET A 202 7.05 -27.46 -14.14
CA MET A 202 6.49 -28.20 -15.26
C MET A 202 6.91 -29.67 -15.22
N ILE A 203 5.98 -30.56 -15.53
CA ILE A 203 6.24 -31.99 -15.76
C ILE A 203 5.99 -32.27 -17.24
N CYS A 204 6.99 -32.79 -17.95
CA CYS A 204 6.84 -33.08 -19.37
C CYS A 204 5.83 -34.21 -19.59
N THR A 205 4.73 -33.92 -20.30
CA THR A 205 3.63 -34.85 -20.59
C THR A 205 3.99 -35.94 -21.60
N ARG A 206 5.15 -35.85 -22.26
CA ARG A 206 5.64 -36.91 -23.17
C ARG A 206 5.86 -38.19 -22.36
N PRO A 207 5.20 -39.32 -22.71
CA PRO A 207 5.21 -40.56 -21.90
C PRO A 207 6.61 -41.09 -21.54
N GLN A 208 7.59 -40.89 -22.44
CA GLN A 208 8.96 -41.36 -22.26
C GLN A 208 9.92 -40.33 -21.63
N CYS A 209 9.42 -39.15 -21.24
CA CYS A 209 10.24 -38.05 -20.73
C CYS A 209 10.06 -37.85 -19.23
N GLY A 210 8.83 -37.52 -18.79
CA GLY A 210 8.48 -37.27 -17.39
C GLY A 210 9.36 -36.22 -16.68
N PHE A 211 10.10 -35.39 -17.42
CA PHE A 211 11.10 -34.50 -16.85
C PHE A 211 10.47 -33.34 -16.11
N HIS A 212 10.95 -33.08 -14.89
CA HIS A 212 10.55 -31.96 -14.04
C HIS A 212 11.48 -30.78 -14.26
N TRP A 213 10.94 -29.63 -14.65
CA TRP A 213 11.75 -28.48 -15.04
C TRP A 213 11.08 -27.15 -14.70
N CYS A 214 11.89 -26.09 -14.58
CA CYS A 214 11.41 -24.74 -14.30
C CYS A 214 11.04 -24.00 -15.58
N TRP A 215 9.82 -23.47 -15.65
CA TRP A 215 9.33 -22.66 -16.78
C TRP A 215 10.15 -21.39 -17.02
N VAL A 216 10.63 -20.75 -15.95
CA VAL A 216 11.43 -19.52 -16.00
C VAL A 216 12.86 -19.84 -16.44
N CYS A 217 13.53 -20.75 -15.73
CA CYS A 217 14.95 -21.05 -15.93
C CYS A 217 15.25 -21.98 -17.11
N GLN A 218 14.27 -22.78 -17.56
CA GLN A 218 14.47 -23.85 -18.56
C GLN A 218 15.53 -24.89 -18.16
N THR A 219 15.67 -25.15 -16.85
CA THR A 219 16.61 -26.09 -16.22
C THR A 219 15.85 -27.12 -15.36
N PRO A 220 16.49 -28.20 -14.85
CA PRO A 220 15.86 -29.10 -13.89
C PRO A 220 15.23 -28.33 -12.72
N TRP A 221 14.04 -28.74 -12.28
CA TRP A 221 13.38 -28.11 -11.15
C TRP A 221 14.23 -28.26 -9.88
N SER A 222 14.51 -27.15 -9.20
CA SER A 222 15.37 -27.11 -8.02
C SER A 222 14.70 -26.38 -6.86
N ARG A 223 15.29 -26.52 -5.66
CA ARG A 223 14.87 -25.76 -4.48
C ARG A 223 15.02 -24.25 -4.65
N ASP A 224 15.99 -23.79 -5.43
CA ASP A 224 16.15 -22.37 -5.72
C ASP A 224 14.98 -21.85 -6.57
N CYS A 225 14.50 -22.64 -7.54
CA CYS A 225 13.30 -22.31 -8.30
C CYS A 225 12.06 -22.22 -7.39
N MET A 226 11.94 -23.13 -6.41
CA MET A 226 10.87 -23.07 -5.40
C MET A 226 10.95 -21.79 -4.55
N GLY A 227 12.15 -21.34 -4.17
CA GLY A 227 12.32 -20.16 -3.33
C GLY A 227 12.15 -18.84 -4.08
N SER A 228 12.57 -18.77 -5.34
CA SER A 228 12.65 -17.50 -6.08
C SER A 228 11.47 -17.22 -7.00
N HIS A 229 10.81 -18.24 -7.56
CA HIS A 229 9.76 -18.04 -8.57
C HIS A 229 8.86 -19.28 -8.70
N TRP A 230 8.34 -19.78 -7.58
CA TRP A 230 7.43 -20.93 -7.60
C TRP A 230 6.17 -20.66 -8.44
N PHE A 231 5.59 -19.48 -8.27
CA PHE A 231 4.35 -19.06 -8.91
C PHE A 231 4.46 -17.68 -9.56
N GLY A 232 3.54 -17.36 -10.48
CA GLY A 232 3.42 -16.06 -11.13
C GLY A 232 2.49 -16.06 -12.34
#